data_AF-A0A6B2DBB2-F1
#
_entry.id   AF-A0A6B2DBB2-F1
#
_cell.length_a   1.000
_cell.length_b   1.000
_cell.length_c   1.000
_cell.angle_alpha   90.00
_cell.angle_beta   90.00
_cell.angle_gamma   90.00
#
_symmetry.space_group_name_H-M   'P 1'
#
loop_
_entity.id
_entity.type
_entity.pdbx_description
1 polymer ?
#
loop_
_entity_poly.entity_id
_entity_poly.type
_entity_poly.pdbx_seq_one_letter_code
_entity_poly.pdbx_strand_id
1 'polypeptide(L)'
;ATVFPAVVGAALSAAPGRDGGAGLALDYRLTGTNATRAAYVTPSAPLPVPAGTQKIGLWVNGDGKGAWLRAELRDAANVASVVDLSLSVDWTGWRYVTAAVPAGLPDGQRLARFYAVENVPDQQYEGRLVFDDLTFEVAPTTSVPADPAPHDPALVTDGVLTGGLRVAVVSDAQFTADDPAGPLVAQARRALREAVAAKPDLVLINGDFVDRGTAPDFALARQVIADELDGKVPWYYVPGNHEAEAGNGLANFQAVFGETHRVVDVHGIRLVLMDSSRGSLRAGGFDQVRMLRSALDSAAADRSVRGVVVAMHHPVKDPSPTGNSQLGDRKEATLLTHWLTGFEQASGKPAASVASHAGVFSLSRVDGVPYLVNGNSGKAPAAAPGDGGFVGWTLLRVDPADRAQPVRFETRPNVDALTLSGPASLARGERAVVSASLRQGTRDVPVSYPVSADWAVSWGVVSFDQASGVLTALRPGVARLSVTVNGVTQSLVVTVRG
;
A
#
# COMPACT_ATOMS: atom_id res chain seq x y z
N ALA A 1 15.65 7.94 -23.83
CA ALA A 1 14.37 8.02 -23.09
C ALA A 1 13.78 6.62 -23.00
N THR A 2 12.93 6.39 -22.01
CA THR A 2 12.01 5.24 -21.97
C THR A 2 10.58 5.77 -21.93
N VAL A 3 9.58 4.90 -22.13
CA VAL A 3 8.17 5.28 -22.23
C VAL A 3 7.27 4.29 -21.48
N PHE A 4 6.06 4.72 -21.13
CA PHE A 4 5.00 3.84 -20.67
C PHE A 4 3.62 4.39 -21.10
N PRO A 5 2.68 3.55 -21.58
CA PRO A 5 2.90 2.18 -22.04
C PRO A 5 3.65 2.17 -23.39
N ALA A 6 3.94 0.98 -23.94
CA ALA A 6 4.80 0.81 -25.13
C ALA A 6 4.33 1.57 -26.40
N VAL A 7 3.06 1.97 -26.47
CA VAL A 7 2.50 2.76 -27.59
C VAL A 7 2.94 4.23 -27.58
N VAL A 8 3.47 4.74 -26.47
CA VAL A 8 3.97 6.11 -26.31
C VAL A 8 5.33 6.28 -26.99
N GLY A 9 5.66 7.49 -27.44
CA GLY A 9 6.97 7.81 -28.04
C GLY A 9 7.80 8.76 -27.20
N ALA A 10 9.12 8.59 -27.18
CA ALA A 10 10.04 9.57 -26.60
C ALA A 10 11.45 9.49 -27.22
N ALA A 11 12.07 10.65 -27.43
CA ALA A 11 13.45 10.77 -27.89
C ALA A 11 14.20 11.83 -27.06
N LEU A 12 15.48 11.57 -26.79
CA LEU A 12 16.37 12.56 -26.14
C LEU A 12 17.34 13.11 -27.17
N SER A 13 17.55 14.42 -27.14
CA SER A 13 18.55 15.09 -27.97
C SER A 13 19.22 16.22 -27.21
N ALA A 14 20.42 16.61 -27.63
CA ALA A 14 21.03 17.85 -27.14
C ALA A 14 20.28 19.05 -27.70
N ALA A 15 20.14 20.10 -26.90
CA ALA A 15 19.55 21.38 -27.31
C ALA A 15 20.29 22.54 -26.65
N PRO A 16 20.14 23.78 -27.16
CA PRO A 16 20.64 24.95 -26.46
C PRO A 16 19.94 25.09 -25.09
N GLY A 17 20.75 25.22 -24.03
CA GLY A 17 20.30 25.57 -22.68
C GLY A 17 19.85 27.03 -22.58
N ARG A 18 19.32 27.41 -21.42
CA ARG A 18 18.71 28.73 -21.20
C ARG A 18 19.67 29.87 -21.52
N ASP A 19 20.91 29.75 -21.04
CA ASP A 19 21.94 30.79 -21.16
C ASP A 19 22.94 30.48 -22.29
N GLY A 20 22.52 29.69 -23.29
CA GLY A 20 23.37 29.25 -24.41
C GLY A 20 24.29 28.06 -24.09
N GLY A 21 24.14 27.47 -22.90
CA GLY A 21 24.82 26.23 -22.49
C GLY A 21 24.23 24.96 -23.12
N ALA A 22 24.51 23.80 -22.52
CA ALA A 22 23.96 22.52 -22.97
C ALA A 22 22.65 22.21 -22.23
N GLY A 23 21.55 22.14 -22.96
CA GLY A 23 20.26 21.64 -22.49
C GLY A 23 19.97 20.23 -23.01
N LEU A 24 19.03 19.56 -22.36
CA LEU A 24 18.53 18.24 -22.75
C LEU A 24 17.09 18.36 -23.25
N ALA A 25 16.86 18.07 -24.53
CA ALA A 25 15.51 18.02 -25.08
C ALA A 25 14.89 16.63 -24.92
N LEU A 26 13.60 16.62 -24.56
CA LEU A 26 12.71 15.47 -24.61
C LEU A 26 11.62 15.76 -25.63
N ASP A 27 11.72 15.15 -26.80
CA ASP A 27 10.63 15.07 -27.76
C ASP A 27 9.73 13.89 -27.32
N TYR A 28 8.43 14.13 -27.14
CA TYR A 28 7.50 13.14 -26.60
C TYR A 28 6.22 13.04 -27.43
N ARG A 29 5.62 11.85 -27.41
CA ARG A 29 4.30 11.56 -28.01
C ARG A 29 3.45 10.82 -26.99
N LEU A 30 2.61 11.56 -26.27
CA LEU A 30 1.66 11.03 -25.28
C LEU A 30 0.33 10.74 -25.99
N THR A 31 0.36 9.86 -26.98
CA THR A 31 -0.82 9.45 -27.77
C THR A 31 -1.01 7.94 -27.84
N GLY A 32 -2.20 7.49 -28.23
CA GLY A 32 -2.45 6.12 -28.69
C GLY A 32 -3.06 5.16 -27.65
N THR A 33 -3.36 5.66 -26.46
CA THR A 33 -4.12 4.95 -25.42
C THR A 33 -4.80 5.95 -24.49
N ASN A 34 -5.89 5.56 -23.84
CA ASN A 34 -6.57 6.36 -22.82
C ASN A 34 -6.02 6.16 -21.40
N ALA A 35 -5.19 5.13 -21.17
CA ALA A 35 -4.47 4.93 -19.91
C ALA A 35 -3.40 6.01 -19.67
N THR A 36 -2.81 6.07 -18.47
CA THR A 36 -1.73 7.01 -18.14
C THR A 36 -0.52 6.85 -19.08
N ARG A 37 -0.08 7.95 -19.71
CA ARG A 37 1.03 7.96 -20.69
C ARG A 37 2.21 8.78 -20.14
N ALA A 38 3.41 8.22 -20.15
CA ALA A 38 4.61 8.86 -19.61
C ALA A 38 5.84 8.71 -20.51
N ALA A 39 6.64 9.77 -20.59
CA ALA A 39 7.93 9.83 -21.28
C ALA A 39 9.04 10.19 -20.29
N TYR A 40 10.01 9.27 -20.12
CA TYR A 40 11.00 9.34 -19.04
C TYR A 40 12.40 9.79 -19.52
N VAL A 41 12.98 10.69 -18.73
CA VAL A 41 14.40 11.05 -18.76
C VAL A 41 15.11 10.32 -17.62
N THR A 42 16.00 9.39 -17.97
CA THR A 42 16.75 8.58 -17.00
C THR A 42 18.25 8.90 -17.15
N PRO A 43 18.94 9.31 -16.08
CA PRO A 43 20.37 9.53 -16.14
C PRO A 43 21.10 8.18 -16.32
N SER A 44 22.27 8.21 -16.96
CA SER A 44 23.08 6.99 -17.20
C SER A 44 23.60 6.35 -15.91
N ALA A 45 23.72 7.14 -14.84
CA ALA A 45 23.95 6.69 -13.48
C ALA A 45 23.00 7.44 -12.54
N PRO A 46 22.49 6.80 -11.47
CA PRO A 46 21.63 7.50 -10.53
C PRO A 46 22.34 8.71 -9.91
N LEU A 47 21.66 9.85 -9.85
CA LEU A 47 22.24 11.08 -9.32
C LEU A 47 21.97 11.14 -7.81
N PRO A 48 23.00 11.20 -6.94
CA PRO A 48 22.78 11.29 -5.50
C PRO A 48 22.06 12.61 -5.17
N VAL A 49 21.03 12.53 -4.32
CA VAL A 49 20.40 13.70 -3.73
C VAL A 49 21.21 14.07 -2.48
N PRO A 50 21.81 15.27 -2.39
CA PRO A 50 22.57 15.67 -1.22
C PRO A 50 21.75 15.56 0.08
N ALA A 51 22.41 15.17 1.17
CA ALA A 51 21.76 15.17 2.48
C ALA A 51 21.29 16.59 2.84
N GLY A 52 20.07 16.71 3.38
CA GLY A 52 19.46 17.99 3.73
C GLY A 52 18.79 18.74 2.58
N THR A 53 18.72 18.18 1.37
CA THR A 53 17.95 18.76 0.26
C THR A 53 16.49 18.97 0.68
N GLN A 54 16.02 20.20 0.56
CA GLN A 54 14.64 20.63 0.81
C GLN A 54 13.84 20.74 -0.48
N LYS A 55 14.49 21.04 -1.61
CA LYS A 55 13.83 21.11 -2.92
C LYS A 55 14.72 20.60 -4.05
N ILE A 56 14.07 20.09 -5.08
CA ILE A 56 14.68 19.79 -6.38
C ILE A 56 14.14 20.82 -7.36
N GLY A 57 15.04 21.50 -8.05
CA GLY A 57 14.70 22.52 -9.04
C GLY A 57 15.16 22.12 -10.44
N LEU A 58 14.43 22.57 -11.45
CA LEU A 58 14.75 22.32 -12.85
C LEU A 58 14.29 23.50 -13.70
N TRP A 59 15.12 23.97 -14.62
CA TRP A 59 14.68 24.90 -15.66
C TRP A 59 14.03 24.12 -16.80
N VAL A 60 12.84 24.56 -17.20
CA VAL A 60 12.04 23.89 -18.22
C VAL A 60 11.62 24.92 -19.26
N ASN A 61 12.06 24.71 -20.50
CA ASN A 61 11.50 25.37 -21.67
C ASN A 61 10.23 24.63 -22.07
N GLY A 62 9.08 25.23 -21.76
CA GLY A 62 7.76 24.64 -21.97
C GLY A 62 7.30 24.78 -23.42
N ASP A 63 6.41 23.87 -23.82
CA ASP A 63 5.73 23.86 -25.12
C ASP A 63 4.24 24.26 -25.04
N GLY A 64 3.74 24.56 -23.83
CA GLY A 64 2.36 24.95 -23.56
C GLY A 64 1.34 23.83 -23.73
N LYS A 65 1.76 22.56 -23.82
CA LYS A 65 0.85 21.42 -24.06
C LYS A 65 0.18 20.86 -22.81
N GLY A 66 0.63 21.26 -21.63
CA GLY A 66 -0.02 20.92 -20.36
C GLY A 66 0.47 19.64 -19.69
N ALA A 67 1.57 19.04 -20.16
CA ALA A 67 2.11 17.82 -19.54
C ALA A 67 2.42 18.02 -18.05
N TRP A 68 2.04 17.04 -17.23
CA TRP A 68 2.41 17.00 -15.81
C TRP A 68 3.86 16.54 -15.69
N LEU A 69 4.70 17.34 -15.05
CA LEU A 69 6.14 17.07 -14.88
C LEU A 69 6.43 16.55 -13.46
N ARG A 70 7.11 15.41 -13.36
CA ARG A 70 7.37 14.69 -12.11
C ARG A 70 8.83 14.24 -12.01
N ALA A 71 9.30 14.00 -10.79
CA ALA A 71 10.60 13.38 -10.51
C ALA A 71 10.43 12.17 -9.59
N GLU A 72 11.22 11.12 -9.83
CA GLU A 72 11.26 9.91 -9.01
C GLU A 72 12.59 9.83 -8.27
N LEU A 73 12.50 9.79 -6.96
CA LEU A 73 13.60 9.52 -6.03
C LEU A 73 13.57 8.06 -5.62
N ARG A 74 14.73 7.49 -5.30
CA ARG A 74 14.84 6.15 -4.74
C ARG A 74 15.76 6.10 -3.54
N ASP A 75 15.31 5.41 -2.49
CA ASP A 75 16.11 5.13 -1.30
C ASP A 75 17.10 3.97 -1.51
N ALA A 76 17.94 3.69 -0.52
CA ALA A 76 18.90 2.57 -0.55
C ALA A 76 18.23 1.19 -0.75
N ALA A 77 16.99 1.01 -0.30
CA ALA A 77 16.17 -0.19 -0.52
C ALA A 77 15.49 -0.23 -1.91
N ASN A 78 15.77 0.76 -2.76
CA ASN A 78 15.22 0.92 -4.11
C ASN A 78 13.70 1.20 -4.14
N VAL A 79 13.15 1.70 -3.05
CA VAL A 79 11.75 2.17 -2.92
C VAL A 79 11.63 3.53 -3.61
N ALA A 80 10.60 3.69 -4.44
CA ALA A 80 10.35 4.92 -5.17
C ALA A 80 9.57 5.93 -4.34
N SER A 81 9.96 7.21 -4.40
CA SER A 81 9.22 8.36 -3.90
C SER A 81 9.06 9.37 -5.04
N VAL A 82 7.84 9.70 -5.41
CA VAL A 82 7.57 10.59 -6.55
C VAL A 82 7.18 11.97 -6.04
N VAL A 83 7.78 13.01 -6.62
CA VAL A 83 7.46 14.42 -6.34
C VAL A 83 7.03 15.13 -7.61
N ASP A 84 6.10 16.06 -7.48
CA ASP A 84 5.57 16.83 -8.60
C ASP A 84 6.37 18.12 -8.79
N LEU A 85 7.03 18.26 -9.94
CA LEU A 85 7.78 19.47 -10.31
C LEU A 85 6.82 20.56 -10.82
N SER A 86 5.83 20.17 -11.64
CA SER A 86 4.76 21.07 -12.10
C SER A 86 3.54 20.26 -12.52
N LEU A 87 2.36 20.57 -12.00
CA LEU A 87 1.12 19.85 -12.32
C LEU A 87 0.66 20.02 -13.78
N SER A 88 1.12 21.05 -14.47
CA SER A 88 0.85 21.28 -15.89
C SER A 88 1.96 22.16 -16.47
N VAL A 89 2.49 21.82 -17.64
CA VAL A 89 3.39 22.68 -18.44
C VAL A 89 2.57 23.45 -19.48
N ASP A 90 1.83 24.45 -19.01
CA ASP A 90 0.93 25.30 -19.80
C ASP A 90 1.57 26.59 -20.34
N TRP A 91 2.89 26.73 -20.15
CA TRP A 91 3.66 27.89 -20.61
C TRP A 91 4.56 27.53 -21.78
N THR A 92 4.92 28.55 -22.56
CA THR A 92 6.01 28.49 -23.53
C THR A 92 7.23 29.24 -23.01
N GLY A 93 8.43 28.77 -23.33
CA GLY A 93 9.68 29.40 -22.88
C GLY A 93 10.16 28.90 -21.52
N TRP A 94 11.25 29.49 -21.03
CA TRP A 94 11.93 29.03 -19.81
C TRP A 94 11.21 29.45 -18.53
N ARG A 95 10.94 28.47 -17.65
CA ARG A 95 10.46 28.66 -16.29
C ARG A 95 11.23 27.74 -15.34
N TYR A 96 11.58 28.26 -14.17
CA TYR A 96 12.10 27.42 -13.09
C TYR A 96 10.94 26.77 -12.35
N VAL A 97 10.99 25.46 -12.22
CA VAL A 97 10.03 24.69 -11.43
C VAL A 97 10.76 24.01 -10.29
N THR A 98 10.08 23.84 -9.18
CA THR A 98 10.65 23.23 -7.98
C THR A 98 9.66 22.26 -7.36
N ALA A 99 10.16 21.15 -6.85
CA ALA A 99 9.43 20.22 -6.00
C ALA A 99 10.04 20.22 -4.61
N ALA A 100 9.21 20.32 -3.57
CA ALA A 100 9.67 20.08 -2.21
C ALA A 100 10.06 18.60 -2.06
N VAL A 101 11.20 18.34 -1.43
CA VAL A 101 11.57 17.00 -0.98
C VAL A 101 10.81 16.75 0.31
N PRO A 102 9.93 15.73 0.37
CA PRO A 102 9.18 15.43 1.58
C PRO A 102 10.09 15.21 2.78
N ALA A 103 9.70 15.77 3.93
CA ALA A 103 10.37 15.48 5.19
C ALA A 103 10.16 14.00 5.58
N GLY A 104 11.19 13.36 6.13
CA GLY A 104 11.11 11.97 6.59
C GLY A 104 11.34 10.91 5.49
N LEU A 105 11.79 11.30 4.30
CA LEU A 105 12.35 10.31 3.36
C LEU A 105 13.57 9.61 3.97
N PRO A 106 13.77 8.29 3.74
CA PRO A 106 14.96 7.59 4.20
C PRO A 106 16.25 8.20 3.64
N ASP A 107 17.36 8.05 4.35
CA ASP A 107 18.68 8.50 3.90
C ASP A 107 19.11 7.83 2.58
N GLY A 108 20.04 8.48 1.87
CA GLY A 108 20.63 7.93 0.66
C GLY A 108 19.72 8.01 -0.58
N GLN A 109 18.84 9.01 -0.63
CA GLN A 109 18.01 9.28 -1.81
C GLN A 109 18.88 9.51 -3.05
N ARG A 110 18.44 8.96 -4.19
CA ARG A 110 18.98 9.26 -5.52
C ARG A 110 17.85 9.64 -6.47
N LEU A 111 18.08 10.64 -7.32
CA LEU A 111 17.20 10.94 -8.43
C LEU A 111 17.35 9.83 -9.48
N ALA A 112 16.29 9.05 -9.65
CA ALA A 112 16.24 7.94 -10.58
C ALA A 112 15.81 8.38 -11.98
N ARG A 113 14.86 9.33 -12.08
CA ARG A 113 14.37 9.89 -13.34
C ARG A 113 13.50 11.13 -13.10
N PHE A 114 13.28 11.90 -14.15
CA PHE A 114 12.17 12.86 -14.22
C PHE A 114 11.43 12.67 -15.56
N TYR A 115 10.15 13.01 -15.60
CA TYR A 115 9.29 12.58 -16.70
C TYR A 115 8.07 13.47 -16.88
N ALA A 116 7.62 13.56 -18.14
CA ALA A 116 6.35 14.15 -18.52
C ALA A 116 5.29 13.05 -18.55
N VAL A 117 4.12 13.30 -17.97
CA VAL A 117 3.00 12.36 -17.91
C VAL A 117 1.69 13.08 -18.23
N GLU A 118 0.75 12.34 -18.83
CA GLU A 118 -0.61 12.76 -19.10
C GLU A 118 -1.54 11.61 -18.69
N ASN A 119 -2.46 11.88 -17.77
CA ASN A 119 -3.38 10.91 -17.18
C ASN A 119 -4.86 11.20 -17.50
N VAL A 120 -5.17 12.30 -18.20
CA VAL A 120 -6.52 12.61 -18.70
C VAL A 120 -6.74 11.84 -20.00
N PRO A 121 -7.70 10.90 -20.06
CA PRO A 121 -7.92 10.04 -21.23
C PRO A 121 -8.00 10.77 -22.58
N ASP A 122 -8.72 11.89 -22.61
CA ASP A 122 -9.02 12.63 -23.83
C ASP A 122 -7.89 13.59 -24.26
N GLN A 123 -6.87 13.78 -23.42
CA GLN A 123 -5.71 14.61 -23.74
C GLN A 123 -4.65 13.76 -24.45
N GLN A 124 -4.50 14.01 -25.76
CA GLN A 124 -3.63 13.25 -26.65
C GLN A 124 -2.80 14.24 -27.47
N TYR A 125 -1.50 14.31 -27.20
CA TYR A 125 -0.64 15.29 -27.86
C TYR A 125 0.83 14.88 -27.91
N GLU A 126 1.56 15.62 -28.73
CA GLU A 126 3.01 15.51 -28.89
C GLU A 126 3.63 16.87 -28.64
N GLY A 127 4.87 16.88 -28.19
CA GLY A 127 5.54 18.10 -27.83
C GLY A 127 7.02 17.92 -27.56
N ARG A 128 7.63 18.99 -27.07
CA ARG A 128 9.07 19.06 -26.81
C ARG A 128 9.33 19.93 -25.59
N LEU A 129 9.89 19.33 -24.55
CA LEU A 129 10.43 20.06 -23.41
C LEU A 129 11.95 20.14 -23.51
N VAL A 130 12.55 21.25 -23.11
CA VAL A 130 14.00 21.35 -22.94
C VAL A 130 14.31 21.62 -21.48
N PHE A 131 15.24 20.85 -20.93
CA PHE A 131 15.63 20.90 -19.53
C PHE A 131 17.03 21.45 -19.39
N ASP A 132 17.25 22.26 -18.36
CA ASP A 132 18.55 22.82 -18.01
C ASP A 132 18.67 22.97 -16.49
N ASP A 133 19.91 23.03 -16.00
CA ASP A 133 20.27 23.39 -14.62
C ASP A 133 19.42 22.69 -13.53
N LEU A 134 19.56 21.35 -13.45
CA LEU A 134 19.03 20.55 -12.35
C LEU A 134 19.72 20.96 -11.04
N THR A 135 18.95 21.50 -10.10
CA THR A 135 19.46 22.02 -8.82
C THR A 135 18.92 21.21 -7.64
N PHE A 136 19.74 21.07 -6.60
CA PHE A 136 19.32 20.64 -5.27
C PHE A 136 19.46 21.80 -4.29
N GLU A 137 18.34 22.28 -3.75
CA GLU A 137 18.35 23.32 -2.71
C GLU A 137 18.51 22.65 -1.35
N VAL A 138 19.65 22.87 -0.69
CA VAL A 138 20.01 22.24 0.59
C VAL A 138 19.91 23.28 1.71
N ALA A 139 19.22 22.93 2.78
CA ALA A 139 19.29 23.69 4.03
C ALA A 139 20.26 22.99 4.99
N PRO A 140 21.06 23.73 5.78
CA PRO A 140 21.80 23.14 6.89
C PRO A 140 20.79 22.59 7.91
N THR A 141 20.70 21.26 7.99
CA THR A 141 19.79 20.58 8.92
C THR A 141 20.48 20.26 10.24
N THR A 142 19.79 20.49 11.35
CA THR A 142 20.01 19.73 12.58
C THR A 142 19.03 18.57 12.55
N SER A 143 19.53 17.33 12.60
CA SER A 143 18.67 16.16 12.68
C SER A 143 18.21 15.97 14.12
N VAL A 144 16.92 16.18 14.37
CA VAL A 144 16.26 15.56 15.51
C VAL A 144 15.73 14.23 14.97
N PRO A 145 16.22 13.07 15.45
CA PRO A 145 15.61 11.81 15.10
C PRO A 145 14.13 11.88 15.46
N ALA A 146 13.24 11.66 14.49
CA ALA A 146 11.83 11.51 14.81
C ALA A 146 11.67 10.28 15.70
N ASP A 147 10.88 10.39 16.77
CA ASP A 147 10.52 9.21 17.54
C ASP A 147 9.84 8.20 16.59
N PRO A 148 10.22 6.91 16.64
CA PRO A 148 9.55 5.89 15.84
C PRO A 148 8.05 5.93 16.15
N ALA A 149 7.23 5.94 15.10
CA ALA A 149 5.79 5.96 15.27
C ALA A 149 5.36 4.76 16.13
N PRO A 150 4.55 4.98 17.18
CA PRO A 150 4.12 3.90 18.05
C PRO A 150 3.34 2.86 17.22
N HIS A 151 3.66 1.58 17.43
CA HIS A 151 2.94 0.49 16.81
C HIS A 151 1.50 0.45 17.34
N ASP A 152 0.53 0.35 16.44
CA ASP A 152 -0.86 0.25 16.86
C ASP A 152 -1.15 -1.15 17.43
N PRO A 153 -1.69 -1.26 18.66
CA PRO A 153 -1.90 -2.55 19.33
C PRO A 153 -3.03 -3.39 18.71
N ALA A 154 -3.83 -2.85 17.79
CA ALA A 154 -4.78 -3.65 17.02
C ALA A 154 -4.06 -4.56 16.01
N LEU A 155 -2.82 -4.28 15.62
CA LEU A 155 -2.03 -5.20 14.81
C LEU A 155 -1.44 -6.30 15.67
N VAL A 156 -1.74 -7.55 15.32
CA VAL A 156 -1.17 -8.73 15.98
C VAL A 156 0.28 -8.89 15.55
N THR A 157 1.20 -8.87 16.52
CA THR A 157 2.62 -9.22 16.30
C THR A 157 2.99 -10.58 16.89
N ASP A 158 2.11 -11.11 17.75
CA ASP A 158 2.19 -12.44 18.34
C ASP A 158 0.80 -13.02 18.58
N GLY A 159 0.59 -14.24 18.12
CA GLY A 159 -0.64 -15.00 18.21
C GLY A 159 -1.50 -14.98 16.94
N VAL A 160 -2.73 -15.46 17.09
CA VAL A 160 -3.70 -15.60 16.00
C VAL A 160 -5.08 -15.06 16.41
N LEU A 161 -5.80 -14.51 15.44
CA LEU A 161 -7.15 -13.99 15.60
C LEU A 161 -8.17 -15.12 15.49
N THR A 162 -8.98 -15.24 16.54
CA THR A 162 -10.09 -16.20 16.63
C THR A 162 -11.35 -15.48 17.09
N GLY A 163 -12.52 -16.06 16.77
CA GLY A 163 -13.82 -15.45 17.07
C GLY A 163 -14.10 -14.14 16.31
N GLY A 164 -15.26 -13.54 16.58
CA GLY A 164 -15.73 -12.35 15.87
C GLY A 164 -16.02 -12.58 14.40
N LEU A 165 -16.39 -11.51 13.70
CA LEU A 165 -16.40 -11.47 12.24
C LEU A 165 -14.95 -11.45 11.73
N ARG A 166 -14.61 -12.33 10.79
CA ARG A 166 -13.30 -12.42 10.16
C ARG A 166 -13.39 -12.10 8.67
N VAL A 167 -12.70 -11.05 8.23
CA VAL A 167 -12.68 -10.62 6.83
C VAL A 167 -11.25 -10.69 6.30
N ALA A 168 -11.01 -11.48 5.26
CA ALA A 168 -9.73 -11.47 4.57
C ALA A 168 -9.73 -10.37 3.51
N VAL A 169 -8.77 -9.45 3.57
CA VAL A 169 -8.63 -8.29 2.70
C VAL A 169 -7.49 -8.54 1.72
N VAL A 170 -7.81 -8.57 0.43
CA VAL A 170 -6.88 -8.78 -0.69
C VAL A 170 -7.00 -7.56 -1.62
N SER A 171 -5.89 -7.01 -2.11
CA SER A 171 -5.93 -5.86 -3.02
C SER A 171 -4.66 -5.77 -3.87
N ASP A 172 -4.66 -4.89 -4.87
CA ASP A 172 -3.45 -4.52 -5.61
C ASP A 172 -2.70 -5.74 -6.20
N ALA A 173 -3.47 -6.67 -6.77
CA ALA A 173 -2.92 -7.77 -7.55
C ALA A 173 -2.43 -7.29 -8.92
N GLN A 174 -3.16 -6.34 -9.53
CA GLN A 174 -2.87 -5.66 -10.79
C GLN A 174 -2.40 -6.59 -11.92
N PHE A 175 -3.11 -7.70 -12.15
CA PHE A 175 -2.82 -8.53 -13.33
C PHE A 175 -3.56 -8.04 -14.59
N THR A 176 -3.12 -8.52 -15.75
CA THR A 176 -3.77 -8.29 -17.04
C THR A 176 -4.14 -9.61 -17.71
N ALA A 177 -5.08 -9.57 -18.64
CA ALA A 177 -5.44 -10.70 -19.50
C ALA A 177 -4.40 -10.98 -20.61
N ASP A 178 -3.38 -10.14 -20.76
CA ASP A 178 -2.31 -10.34 -21.75
C ASP A 178 -1.38 -11.50 -21.33
N ASP A 179 -1.27 -11.77 -20.03
CA ASP A 179 -0.52 -12.90 -19.48
C ASP A 179 -1.34 -13.64 -18.41
N PRO A 180 -2.36 -14.42 -18.82
CA PRO A 180 -3.31 -15.06 -17.91
C PRO A 180 -2.68 -16.18 -17.06
N ALA A 181 -1.49 -16.66 -17.44
CA ALA A 181 -0.68 -17.61 -16.67
C ALA A 181 0.51 -16.93 -15.95
N GLY A 182 0.55 -15.61 -15.99
CA GLY A 182 1.66 -14.80 -15.52
C GLY A 182 1.84 -14.78 -14.01
N PRO A 183 2.98 -14.23 -13.55
CA PRO A 183 3.32 -14.20 -12.13
C PRO A 183 2.30 -13.44 -11.27
N LEU A 184 1.68 -12.38 -11.79
CA LEU A 184 0.68 -11.59 -11.05
C LEU A 184 -0.63 -12.36 -10.85
N VAL A 185 -1.08 -13.12 -11.86
CA VAL A 185 -2.26 -13.99 -11.73
C VAL A 185 -1.97 -15.13 -10.76
N ALA A 186 -0.78 -15.73 -10.82
CA ALA A 186 -0.36 -16.77 -9.88
C ALA A 186 -0.33 -16.26 -8.43
N GLN A 187 0.18 -15.05 -8.20
CA GLN A 187 0.19 -14.41 -6.88
C GLN A 187 -1.23 -14.06 -6.39
N ALA A 188 -2.09 -13.55 -7.28
CA ALA A 188 -3.49 -13.29 -6.95
C ALA A 188 -4.19 -14.58 -6.48
N ARG A 189 -4.04 -15.68 -7.23
CA ARG A 189 -4.60 -16.99 -6.86
C ARG A 189 -4.04 -17.50 -5.55
N ARG A 190 -2.73 -17.34 -5.32
CA ARG A 190 -2.10 -17.71 -4.05
C ARG A 190 -2.74 -16.95 -2.87
N ALA A 191 -2.84 -15.63 -2.96
CA ALA A 191 -3.43 -14.80 -1.91
C ALA A 191 -4.88 -15.22 -1.60
N LEU A 192 -5.70 -15.47 -2.63
CA LEU A 192 -7.08 -15.94 -2.44
C LEU A 192 -7.14 -17.33 -1.78
N ARG A 193 -6.26 -18.27 -2.16
CA ARG A 193 -6.20 -19.60 -1.54
C ARG A 193 -5.76 -19.54 -0.08
N GLU A 194 -4.75 -18.74 0.23
CA GLU A 194 -4.30 -18.50 1.61
C GLU A 194 -5.40 -17.84 2.45
N ALA A 195 -6.09 -16.85 1.88
CA ALA A 195 -7.26 -16.23 2.49
C ALA A 195 -8.34 -17.26 2.80
N VAL A 196 -8.75 -18.09 1.85
CA VAL A 196 -9.73 -19.18 2.07
C VAL A 196 -9.24 -20.17 3.13
N ALA A 197 -7.97 -20.55 3.10
CA ALA A 197 -7.38 -21.49 4.08
C ALA A 197 -7.41 -20.95 5.52
N ALA A 198 -7.40 -19.63 5.70
CA ALA A 198 -7.57 -19.00 7.00
C ALA A 198 -9.01 -19.04 7.53
N LYS A 199 -9.97 -19.54 6.73
CA LYS A 199 -11.40 -19.68 7.06
C LYS A 199 -12.06 -18.38 7.52
N PRO A 200 -12.00 -17.30 6.72
CA PRO A 200 -12.71 -16.07 7.02
C PRO A 200 -14.21 -16.26 6.78
N ASP A 201 -15.02 -15.37 7.33
CA ASP A 201 -16.46 -15.30 7.04
C ASP A 201 -16.72 -14.64 5.67
N LEU A 202 -15.77 -13.83 5.20
CA LEU A 202 -15.86 -13.06 3.96
C LEU A 202 -14.46 -12.77 3.40
N VAL A 203 -14.31 -12.77 2.07
CA VAL A 203 -13.17 -12.16 1.37
C VAL A 203 -13.58 -10.80 0.79
N LEU A 204 -12.83 -9.75 1.10
CA LEU A 204 -12.97 -8.42 0.52
C LEU A 204 -11.81 -8.18 -0.45
N ILE A 205 -12.14 -8.06 -1.74
CA ILE A 205 -11.22 -7.58 -2.77
C ILE A 205 -11.30 -6.05 -2.78
N ASN A 206 -10.29 -5.37 -2.23
CA ASN A 206 -10.33 -3.94 -1.95
C ASN A 206 -9.60 -3.10 -3.03
N GLY A 207 -9.98 -3.30 -4.28
CA GLY A 207 -9.50 -2.54 -5.44
C GLY A 207 -8.18 -3.02 -6.03
N ASP A 208 -7.90 -2.54 -7.25
CA ASP A 208 -6.71 -2.82 -8.06
C ASP A 208 -6.42 -4.32 -8.22
N PHE A 209 -7.46 -5.13 -8.41
CA PHE A 209 -7.29 -6.56 -8.70
C PHE A 209 -6.78 -6.74 -10.15
N VAL A 210 -7.30 -5.93 -11.07
CA VAL A 210 -6.82 -5.83 -12.47
C VAL A 210 -6.03 -4.55 -12.66
N ASP A 211 -5.16 -4.51 -13.67
CA ASP A 211 -4.29 -3.35 -13.93
C ASP A 211 -4.90 -2.29 -14.86
N ARG A 212 -5.69 -2.66 -15.88
CA ARG A 212 -6.14 -1.69 -16.92
C ARG A 212 -7.64 -1.48 -16.97
N GLY A 213 -8.42 -2.23 -16.19
CA GLY A 213 -9.89 -2.14 -16.18
C GLY A 213 -10.56 -2.50 -17.51
N THR A 214 -9.89 -3.24 -18.40
CA THR A 214 -10.46 -3.63 -19.69
C THR A 214 -11.44 -4.80 -19.55
N ALA A 215 -12.36 -4.97 -20.50
CA ALA A 215 -13.29 -6.09 -20.48
C ALA A 215 -12.60 -7.48 -20.46
N PRO A 216 -11.50 -7.73 -21.21
CA PRO A 216 -10.72 -8.95 -21.06
C PRO A 216 -10.10 -9.13 -19.67
N ASP A 217 -9.57 -8.07 -19.06
CA ASP A 217 -8.99 -8.15 -17.71
C ASP A 217 -10.07 -8.53 -16.68
N PHE A 218 -11.28 -7.95 -16.79
CA PHE A 218 -12.40 -8.32 -15.91
C PHE A 218 -12.97 -9.72 -16.15
N ALA A 219 -12.96 -10.20 -17.39
CA ALA A 219 -13.31 -11.58 -17.69
C ALA A 219 -12.34 -12.57 -17.00
N LEU A 220 -11.04 -12.29 -17.07
CA LEU A 220 -10.02 -13.06 -16.34
C LEU A 220 -10.21 -12.94 -14.83
N ALA A 221 -10.46 -11.74 -14.30
CA ALA A 221 -10.72 -11.54 -12.87
C ALA A 221 -11.92 -12.35 -12.38
N ARG A 222 -13.02 -12.36 -13.15
CA ARG A 222 -14.19 -13.15 -12.81
C ARG A 222 -13.87 -14.65 -12.77
N GLN A 223 -13.08 -15.14 -13.72
CA GLN A 223 -12.61 -16.53 -13.75
C GLN A 223 -11.75 -16.86 -12.52
N VAL A 224 -10.76 -16.03 -12.20
CA VAL A 224 -9.93 -16.21 -11.01
C VAL A 224 -10.78 -16.26 -9.73
N ILE A 225 -11.73 -15.34 -9.58
CA ILE A 225 -12.65 -15.30 -8.43
C ILE A 225 -13.54 -16.56 -8.41
N ALA A 226 -14.05 -16.99 -9.56
CA ALA A 226 -14.87 -18.19 -9.64
C ALA A 226 -14.12 -19.44 -9.19
N ASP A 227 -12.88 -19.60 -9.67
CA ASP A 227 -12.06 -20.75 -9.33
C ASP A 227 -11.68 -20.77 -7.85
N GLU A 228 -11.33 -19.61 -7.27
CA GLU A 228 -10.72 -19.55 -5.94
C GLU A 228 -11.73 -19.29 -4.81
N LEU A 229 -12.86 -18.61 -5.06
CA LEU A 229 -13.78 -18.15 -4.01
C LEU A 229 -15.22 -18.71 -4.13
N ASP A 230 -15.75 -18.88 -5.34
CA ASP A 230 -17.17 -19.28 -5.50
C ASP A 230 -17.43 -20.64 -4.84
N GLY A 231 -18.51 -20.71 -4.05
CA GLY A 231 -18.86 -21.90 -3.27
C GLY A 231 -17.95 -22.21 -2.07
N LYS A 232 -16.88 -21.43 -1.85
CA LYS A 232 -15.93 -21.62 -0.74
C LYS A 232 -16.10 -20.58 0.36
N VAL A 233 -16.28 -19.31 -0.02
CA VAL A 233 -16.46 -18.20 0.92
C VAL A 233 -17.22 -17.06 0.25
N PRO A 234 -18.14 -16.36 0.94
CA PRO A 234 -18.70 -15.12 0.43
C PRO A 234 -17.61 -14.11 0.09
N TRP A 235 -17.85 -13.27 -0.90
CA TRP A 235 -16.90 -12.23 -1.27
C TRP A 235 -17.58 -10.95 -1.77
N TYR A 236 -16.88 -9.83 -1.58
CA TYR A 236 -17.22 -8.54 -2.18
C TYR A 236 -16.00 -7.95 -2.88
N TYR A 237 -16.24 -7.17 -3.93
CA TYR A 237 -15.20 -6.48 -4.69
C TYR A 237 -15.54 -4.99 -4.78
N VAL A 238 -14.65 -4.16 -4.25
CA VAL A 238 -14.69 -2.69 -4.34
C VAL A 238 -13.72 -2.24 -5.43
N PRO A 239 -14.10 -1.31 -6.32
CA PRO A 239 -13.21 -0.82 -7.36
C PRO A 239 -12.11 0.10 -6.81
N GLY A 240 -10.89 -0.06 -7.31
CA GLY A 240 -9.75 0.85 -7.23
C GLY A 240 -9.61 1.69 -8.50
N ASN A 241 -8.53 2.46 -8.61
CA ASN A 241 -8.32 3.33 -9.77
C ASN A 241 -8.01 2.54 -11.03
N HIS A 242 -7.31 1.41 -10.93
CA HIS A 242 -6.99 0.57 -12.08
C HIS A 242 -8.24 -0.06 -12.71
N GLU A 243 -9.31 -0.29 -11.93
CA GLU A 243 -10.60 -0.69 -12.47
C GLU A 243 -11.26 0.37 -13.37
N ALA A 244 -10.88 1.64 -13.25
CA ALA A 244 -11.42 2.76 -14.02
C ALA A 244 -10.49 3.23 -15.17
N GLU A 245 -9.34 2.59 -15.38
CA GLU A 245 -8.31 3.06 -16.32
C GLU A 245 -8.63 2.87 -17.81
N ALA A 246 -9.62 2.02 -18.15
CA ALA A 246 -10.01 1.77 -19.54
C ALA A 246 -10.70 2.95 -20.24
N GLY A 247 -10.81 4.12 -19.58
CA GLY A 247 -11.35 5.36 -20.13
C GLY A 247 -12.88 5.41 -20.27
N ASN A 248 -13.60 4.40 -19.81
CA ASN A 248 -15.07 4.38 -19.74
C ASN A 248 -15.61 4.40 -18.30
N GLY A 249 -14.80 4.92 -17.36
CA GLY A 249 -15.10 4.86 -15.94
C GLY A 249 -15.21 3.41 -15.45
N LEU A 250 -16.25 3.11 -14.69
CA LEU A 250 -16.47 1.76 -14.14
C LEU A 250 -17.45 0.91 -14.95
N ALA A 251 -17.76 1.28 -16.20
CA ALA A 251 -18.76 0.56 -16.99
C ALA A 251 -18.40 -0.93 -17.19
N ASN A 252 -17.12 -1.24 -17.45
CA ASN A 252 -16.67 -2.63 -17.59
C ASN A 252 -16.75 -3.39 -16.26
N PHE A 253 -16.40 -2.74 -15.14
CA PHE A 253 -16.54 -3.32 -13.80
C PHE A 253 -18.00 -3.65 -13.50
N GLN A 254 -18.89 -2.69 -13.72
CA GLN A 254 -20.33 -2.83 -13.45
C GLN A 254 -20.98 -3.93 -14.29
N ALA A 255 -20.54 -4.09 -15.55
CA ALA A 255 -21.03 -5.14 -16.42
C ALA A 255 -20.75 -6.56 -15.89
N VAL A 256 -19.69 -6.75 -15.09
CA VAL A 256 -19.27 -8.06 -14.57
C VAL A 256 -19.63 -8.24 -13.09
N PHE A 257 -19.45 -7.21 -12.27
CA PHE A 257 -19.54 -7.28 -10.79
C PHE A 257 -20.72 -6.48 -10.20
N GLY A 258 -21.40 -5.67 -11.01
CA GLY A 258 -22.57 -4.90 -10.58
C GLY A 258 -22.22 -3.65 -9.77
N GLU A 259 -22.80 -3.51 -8.58
CA GLU A 259 -22.72 -2.28 -7.79
C GLU A 259 -21.27 -1.98 -7.36
N THR A 260 -20.89 -0.70 -7.45
CA THR A 260 -19.55 -0.19 -7.10
C THR A 260 -19.40 0.17 -5.63
N HIS A 261 -20.52 0.35 -4.94
CA HIS A 261 -20.59 0.71 -3.52
C HIS A 261 -21.90 0.17 -2.95
N ARG A 262 -21.91 -0.26 -1.68
CA ARG A 262 -23.07 -0.85 -1.01
C ARG A 262 -22.89 -0.97 0.50
N VAL A 263 -23.98 -1.22 1.21
CA VAL A 263 -23.97 -1.54 2.66
C VAL A 263 -24.40 -2.99 2.85
N VAL A 264 -23.65 -3.75 3.64
CA VAL A 264 -23.94 -5.15 3.94
C VAL A 264 -23.69 -5.44 5.41
N ASP A 265 -24.62 -6.14 6.07
CA ASP A 265 -24.48 -6.52 7.47
C ASP A 265 -24.07 -7.99 7.56
N VAL A 266 -22.93 -8.28 8.20
CA VAL A 266 -22.39 -9.63 8.36
C VAL A 266 -22.10 -9.87 9.84
N HIS A 267 -22.73 -10.89 10.42
CA HIS A 267 -22.55 -11.25 11.83
C HIS A 267 -22.75 -10.08 12.82
N GLY A 268 -23.69 -9.19 12.52
CA GLY A 268 -23.98 -8.00 13.33
C GLY A 268 -22.97 -6.85 13.15
N ILE A 269 -22.07 -6.92 12.17
CA ILE A 269 -21.16 -5.83 11.80
C ILE A 269 -21.60 -5.27 10.46
N ARG A 270 -21.74 -3.95 10.38
CA ARG A 270 -22.09 -3.26 9.14
C ARG A 270 -20.85 -2.92 8.34
N LEU A 271 -20.72 -3.49 7.15
CA LEU A 271 -19.70 -3.12 6.18
C LEU A 271 -20.28 -2.08 5.23
N VAL A 272 -19.61 -0.94 5.10
CA VAL A 272 -19.93 0.12 4.15
C VAL A 272 -18.83 0.13 3.10
N LEU A 273 -19.15 -0.40 1.93
CA LEU A 273 -18.22 -0.57 0.80
C LEU A 273 -18.36 0.64 -0.12
N MET A 274 -17.27 1.37 -0.35
CA MET A 274 -17.27 2.70 -0.99
C MET A 274 -16.42 2.72 -2.25
N ASP A 275 -16.90 3.40 -3.29
CA ASP A 275 -16.16 3.63 -4.52
C ASP A 275 -15.28 4.88 -4.38
N SER A 276 -13.98 4.64 -4.23
CA SER A 276 -12.95 5.67 -4.23
C SER A 276 -12.07 5.61 -5.49
N SER A 277 -12.45 4.88 -6.53
CA SER A 277 -11.65 4.62 -7.73
C SER A 277 -11.06 5.87 -8.39
N ARG A 278 -11.70 7.03 -8.21
CA ARG A 278 -11.24 8.32 -8.74
C ARG A 278 -10.41 9.15 -7.76
N GLY A 279 -9.87 8.52 -6.71
CA GLY A 279 -9.15 9.20 -5.63
C GLY A 279 -10.02 10.14 -4.78
N SER A 280 -11.35 10.03 -4.89
CA SER A 280 -12.32 10.88 -4.20
C SER A 280 -13.65 10.16 -4.02
N LEU A 281 -14.26 10.32 -2.84
CA LEU A 281 -15.55 9.74 -2.49
C LEU A 281 -16.69 10.40 -3.27
N ARG A 282 -16.72 11.74 -3.40
CA ARG A 282 -17.77 12.40 -4.17
C ARG A 282 -17.67 12.12 -5.67
N ALA A 283 -16.45 11.88 -6.18
CA ALA A 283 -16.21 11.65 -7.59
C ALA A 283 -16.73 10.27 -8.05
N GLY A 284 -16.84 9.30 -7.14
CA GLY A 284 -17.56 8.04 -7.39
C GLY A 284 -19.09 8.18 -7.34
N GLY A 285 -19.61 9.34 -6.91
CA GLY A 285 -21.04 9.64 -6.78
C GLY A 285 -21.35 10.29 -5.42
N PHE A 286 -22.21 11.30 -5.34
CA PHE A 286 -22.55 11.92 -4.04
C PHE A 286 -23.54 11.07 -3.21
N ASP A 287 -24.28 10.19 -3.88
CA ASP A 287 -25.19 9.22 -3.29
C ASP A 287 -24.47 8.26 -2.33
N GLN A 288 -23.23 7.82 -2.62
CA GLN A 288 -22.48 6.99 -1.68
C GLN A 288 -22.08 7.73 -0.40
N VAL A 289 -21.80 9.05 -0.48
CA VAL A 289 -21.49 9.86 0.71
C VAL A 289 -22.75 9.98 1.59
N ARG A 290 -23.93 10.11 0.97
CA ARG A 290 -25.21 10.06 1.68
C ARG A 290 -25.48 8.66 2.25
N MET A 291 -25.16 7.61 1.51
CA MET A 291 -25.27 6.22 1.95
C MET A 291 -24.42 5.99 3.19
N LEU A 292 -23.16 6.44 3.20
CA LEU A 292 -22.27 6.37 4.36
C LEU A 292 -22.90 7.04 5.58
N ARG A 293 -23.41 8.27 5.44
CA ARG A 293 -24.05 8.96 6.56
C ARG A 293 -25.25 8.18 7.09
N SER A 294 -26.14 7.75 6.20
CA SER A 294 -27.32 6.96 6.55
C SER A 294 -26.96 5.62 7.19
N ALA A 295 -25.89 4.98 6.74
CA ALA A 295 -25.41 3.71 7.27
C ALA A 295 -24.92 3.86 8.71
N LEU A 296 -24.18 4.93 9.01
CA LEU A 296 -23.71 5.26 10.35
C LEU A 296 -24.88 5.63 11.28
N ASP A 297 -25.80 6.48 10.83
CA ASP A 297 -26.97 6.89 11.63
C ASP A 297 -27.86 5.71 11.99
N SER A 298 -28.17 4.87 11.01
CA SER A 298 -29.00 3.67 11.26
C SER A 298 -28.23 2.61 12.05
N ALA A 299 -26.93 2.44 11.85
CA ALA A 299 -26.11 1.54 12.66
C ALA A 299 -26.05 1.99 14.13
N ALA A 300 -26.07 3.29 14.40
CA ALA A 300 -26.09 3.79 15.77
C ALA A 300 -27.40 3.41 16.48
N ALA A 301 -28.53 3.56 15.79
CA ALA A 301 -29.86 3.27 16.31
C ALA A 301 -30.18 1.77 16.41
N ASP A 302 -29.72 0.96 15.46
CA ASP A 302 -30.05 -0.46 15.36
C ASP A 302 -29.21 -1.30 16.34
N ARG A 303 -29.87 -1.99 17.28
CA ARG A 303 -29.19 -2.85 18.27
C ARG A 303 -28.64 -4.15 17.68
N SER A 304 -29.14 -4.59 16.52
CA SER A 304 -28.60 -5.76 15.83
C SER A 304 -27.23 -5.48 15.19
N VAL A 305 -26.96 -4.21 14.87
CA VAL A 305 -25.65 -3.72 14.42
C VAL A 305 -24.81 -3.35 15.63
N ARG A 306 -23.66 -4.01 15.77
CA ARG A 306 -22.74 -3.93 16.91
C ARG A 306 -21.39 -3.29 16.58
N GLY A 307 -21.15 -2.94 15.31
CA GLY A 307 -19.94 -2.25 14.85
C GLY A 307 -20.03 -1.89 13.38
N VAL A 308 -19.14 -1.02 12.91
CA VAL A 308 -19.08 -0.57 11.51
C VAL A 308 -17.66 -0.72 10.96
N VAL A 309 -17.53 -1.16 9.71
CA VAL A 309 -16.29 -1.10 8.95
C VAL A 309 -16.56 -0.36 7.65
N VAL A 310 -15.82 0.71 7.38
CA VAL A 310 -15.82 1.36 6.07
C VAL A 310 -14.65 0.81 5.26
N ALA A 311 -14.92 0.31 4.06
CA ALA A 311 -13.90 -0.16 3.14
C ALA A 311 -13.91 0.65 1.85
N MET A 312 -12.73 1.07 1.40
CA MET A 312 -12.51 1.82 0.17
C MET A 312 -11.10 1.54 -0.35
N HIS A 313 -10.83 1.74 -1.63
CA HIS A 313 -9.48 1.55 -2.15
C HIS A 313 -8.46 2.60 -1.65
N HIS A 314 -8.75 3.90 -1.77
CA HIS A 314 -7.80 4.97 -1.40
C HIS A 314 -7.89 5.31 0.10
N PRO A 315 -6.79 5.26 0.86
CA PRO A 315 -6.78 5.60 2.29
C PRO A 315 -7.04 7.08 2.56
N VAL A 316 -7.52 7.38 3.77
CA VAL A 316 -7.59 8.77 4.28
C VAL A 316 -6.20 9.38 4.44
N LYS A 317 -5.18 8.55 4.69
CA LYS A 317 -3.79 8.96 4.85
C LYS A 317 -2.89 7.86 4.29
N ASP A 318 -2.07 8.22 3.31
CA ASP A 318 -0.95 7.40 2.86
C ASP A 318 0.19 7.58 3.88
N PRO A 319 0.76 6.48 4.42
CA PRO A 319 1.80 6.56 5.45
C PRO A 319 3.14 7.05 4.88
N SER A 320 3.33 7.06 3.56
CA SER A 320 4.54 7.58 2.93
C SER A 320 4.63 9.10 3.09
N PRO A 321 5.85 9.67 3.16
CA PRO A 321 6.05 11.11 3.22
C PRO A 321 5.44 11.89 2.05
N THR A 322 5.33 11.24 0.87
CA THR A 322 4.76 11.88 -0.34
C THR A 322 3.24 11.98 -0.29
N GLY A 323 2.58 11.03 0.37
CA GLY A 323 1.12 11.03 0.49
C GLY A 323 0.37 10.88 -0.85
N ASN A 324 1.02 10.33 -1.89
CA ASN A 324 0.49 10.32 -3.26
C ASN A 324 -0.71 9.38 -3.45
N SER A 325 -0.90 8.43 -2.53
CA SER A 325 -1.85 7.32 -2.65
C SER A 325 -3.06 7.50 -1.72
N GLN A 326 -3.35 8.71 -1.26
CA GLN A 326 -4.49 8.96 -0.38
C GLN A 326 -5.64 9.63 -1.12
N LEU A 327 -6.81 9.73 -0.48
CA LEU A 327 -7.89 10.58 -0.98
C LEU A 327 -7.36 11.98 -1.30
N GLY A 328 -7.51 12.38 -2.56
CA GLY A 328 -6.95 13.62 -3.09
C GLY A 328 -7.60 14.86 -2.46
N ASP A 329 -8.88 14.78 -2.12
CA ASP A 329 -9.54 15.81 -1.32
C ASP A 329 -9.38 15.55 0.18
N ARG A 330 -8.54 16.36 0.81
CA ARG A 330 -8.27 16.27 2.25
C ARG A 330 -9.50 16.54 3.11
N LYS A 331 -10.50 17.29 2.63
CA LYS A 331 -11.75 17.51 3.35
C LYS A 331 -12.59 16.23 3.41
N GLU A 332 -12.56 15.40 2.36
CA GLU A 332 -13.24 14.10 2.37
C GLU A 332 -12.58 13.14 3.36
N ALA A 333 -11.24 13.12 3.42
CA ALA A 333 -10.50 12.36 4.41
C ALA A 333 -10.87 12.80 5.84
N THR A 334 -10.86 14.12 6.12
CA THR A 334 -11.29 14.66 7.43
C THR A 334 -12.73 14.33 7.75
N LEU A 335 -13.63 14.40 6.76
CA LEU A 335 -15.05 14.07 6.94
C LEU A 335 -15.23 12.60 7.35
N LEU A 336 -14.60 11.66 6.64
CA LEU A 336 -14.68 10.25 7.00
C LEU A 336 -14.11 10.00 8.40
N THR A 337 -12.95 10.59 8.71
CA THR A 337 -12.35 10.47 10.04
C THR A 337 -13.27 10.98 11.13
N HIS A 338 -13.80 12.19 10.99
CA HIS A 338 -14.71 12.78 11.95
C HIS A 338 -16.00 11.95 12.10
N TRP A 339 -16.56 11.42 11.02
CA TRP A 339 -17.78 10.62 11.08
C TRP A 339 -17.59 9.27 11.77
N LEU A 340 -16.46 8.59 11.56
CA LEU A 340 -16.16 7.34 12.26
C LEU A 340 -15.90 7.57 13.75
N THR A 341 -15.09 8.57 14.09
CA THR A 341 -14.86 8.96 15.48
C THR A 341 -16.15 9.37 16.18
N GLY A 342 -16.97 10.21 15.52
CA GLY A 342 -18.26 10.64 16.05
C GLY A 342 -19.24 9.48 16.23
N PHE A 343 -19.20 8.47 15.35
CA PHE A 343 -20.00 7.25 15.50
C PHE A 343 -19.59 6.45 16.74
N GLU A 344 -18.29 6.20 16.96
CA GLU A 344 -17.83 5.49 18.17
C GLU A 344 -18.22 6.25 19.44
N GLN A 345 -17.99 7.56 19.46
CA GLN A 345 -18.30 8.41 20.61
C GLN A 345 -19.80 8.45 20.94
N ALA A 346 -20.65 8.56 19.92
CA ALA A 346 -22.10 8.68 20.12
C ALA A 346 -22.79 7.33 20.41
N SER A 347 -22.33 6.25 19.79
CA SER A 347 -22.99 4.94 19.86
C SER A 347 -22.33 3.95 20.83
N GLY A 348 -21.06 4.15 21.18
CA GLY A 348 -20.24 3.19 21.92
C GLY A 348 -19.91 1.91 21.15
N LYS A 349 -20.18 1.87 19.84
CA LYS A 349 -19.92 0.71 18.97
C LYS A 349 -18.60 0.92 18.22
N PRO A 350 -17.76 -0.12 18.07
CA PRO A 350 -16.49 -0.01 17.37
C PRO A 350 -16.67 0.35 15.89
N ALA A 351 -15.75 1.14 15.37
CA ALA A 351 -15.60 1.49 13.98
C ALA A 351 -14.19 1.15 13.46
N ALA A 352 -14.06 0.92 12.16
CA ALA A 352 -12.77 0.78 11.50
C ALA A 352 -12.82 1.30 10.07
N SER A 353 -11.66 1.71 9.55
CA SER A 353 -11.47 1.97 8.12
C SER A 353 -10.47 0.97 7.54
N VAL A 354 -10.81 0.39 6.40
CA VAL A 354 -9.96 -0.51 5.63
C VAL A 354 -9.71 0.11 4.27
N ALA A 355 -8.44 0.37 3.97
CA ALA A 355 -8.00 0.89 2.69
C ALA A 355 -6.80 0.12 2.11
N SER A 356 -6.37 0.49 0.91
CA SER A 356 -5.35 -0.20 0.10
C SER A 356 -4.50 0.82 -0.67
N HIS A 357 -4.18 0.58 -1.95
CA HIS A 357 -3.60 1.52 -2.92
C HIS A 357 -2.12 1.90 -2.70
N ALA A 358 -1.76 2.31 -1.48
CA ALA A 358 -0.42 2.83 -1.15
C ALA A 358 0.70 1.80 -1.26
N GLY A 359 0.36 0.51 -1.42
CA GLY A 359 1.32 -0.56 -1.62
C GLY A 359 2.23 -0.86 -0.44
N VAL A 360 1.74 -0.58 0.76
CA VAL A 360 2.43 -0.79 2.03
C VAL A 360 1.42 -1.28 3.07
N PHE A 361 1.83 -2.26 3.87
CA PHE A 361 1.08 -2.68 5.05
C PHE A 361 1.30 -1.66 6.17
N SER A 362 0.24 -0.96 6.57
CA SER A 362 0.32 0.04 7.63
C SER A 362 -0.97 0.08 8.45
N LEU A 363 -0.83 0.39 9.73
CA LEU A 363 -1.95 0.62 10.62
C LEU A 363 -1.71 1.92 11.38
N SER A 364 -2.74 2.77 11.40
CA SER A 364 -2.75 4.00 12.19
C SER A 364 -4.06 4.11 12.97
N ARG A 365 -4.12 5.02 13.94
CA ARG A 365 -5.33 5.27 14.72
C ARG A 365 -5.55 6.75 14.93
N VAL A 366 -6.80 7.15 14.82
CA VAL A 366 -7.26 8.52 15.08
C VAL A 366 -8.45 8.43 16.02
N ASP A 367 -8.32 9.05 17.19
CA ASP A 367 -9.38 9.15 18.21
C ASP A 367 -10.07 7.80 18.55
N GLY A 368 -9.30 6.72 18.60
CA GLY A 368 -9.79 5.37 18.92
C GLY A 368 -10.03 4.48 17.71
N VAL A 369 -10.31 5.05 16.55
CA VAL A 369 -10.64 4.32 15.32
C VAL A 369 -9.37 3.87 14.59
N PRO A 370 -9.18 2.56 14.33
CA PRO A 370 -8.09 2.07 13.50
C PRO A 370 -8.34 2.27 12.00
N TYR A 371 -7.28 2.64 11.29
CA TYR A 371 -7.21 2.82 9.84
C TYR A 371 -6.13 1.92 9.26
N LEU A 372 -6.56 0.81 8.67
CA LEU A 372 -5.70 -0.12 7.96
C LEU A 372 -5.44 0.39 6.55
N VAL A 373 -4.17 0.32 6.13
CA VAL A 373 -3.76 0.30 4.73
C VAL A 373 -3.22 -1.10 4.45
N ASN A 374 -3.98 -1.88 3.69
CA ASN A 374 -3.57 -3.18 3.19
C ASN A 374 -2.50 -2.99 2.11
N GLY A 375 -1.43 -3.78 2.17
CA GLY A 375 -0.39 -3.78 1.15
C GLY A 375 -0.79 -4.57 -0.09
N ASN A 376 0.19 -4.89 -0.92
CA ASN A 376 -0.06 -5.50 -2.22
C ASN A 376 -0.20 -7.02 -2.14
N SER A 377 -1.18 -7.58 -2.84
CA SER A 377 -1.32 -9.04 -3.00
C SER A 377 -0.65 -9.58 -4.26
N GLY A 378 -0.22 -8.72 -5.19
CA GLY A 378 0.52 -9.14 -6.39
C GLY A 378 1.60 -8.15 -6.82
N LYS A 379 1.25 -6.87 -7.04
CA LYS A 379 2.19 -5.86 -7.53
C LYS A 379 3.35 -5.64 -6.54
N ALA A 380 4.48 -5.14 -7.05
CA ALA A 380 5.66 -4.89 -6.21
C ALA A 380 5.34 -3.89 -5.08
N PRO A 381 5.72 -4.17 -3.82
CA PRO A 381 5.50 -3.27 -2.70
C PRO A 381 6.23 -1.93 -2.84
N ALA A 382 5.60 -0.87 -2.31
CA ALA A 382 6.03 0.52 -2.41
C ALA A 382 6.75 1.06 -1.13
N ALA A 383 7.19 0.15 -0.25
CA ALA A 383 7.98 0.46 0.94
C ALA A 383 9.14 -0.53 1.09
N ALA A 384 10.04 -0.26 2.03
CA ALA A 384 11.09 -1.20 2.40
C ALA A 384 10.50 -2.39 3.18
N PRO A 385 11.12 -3.58 3.15
CA PRO A 385 10.56 -4.77 3.80
C PRO A 385 10.22 -4.59 5.29
N GLY A 386 11.08 -3.89 6.05
CA GLY A 386 10.84 -3.60 7.47
C GLY A 386 9.75 -2.55 7.73
N ASP A 387 9.38 -1.76 6.73
CA ASP A 387 8.41 -0.68 6.83
C ASP A 387 7.07 -1.07 6.19
N GLY A 388 6.75 -2.36 6.14
CA GLY A 388 5.51 -2.90 5.55
C GLY A 388 5.57 -3.14 4.04
N GLY A 389 6.76 -3.10 3.44
CA GLY A 389 7.01 -3.29 2.02
C GLY A 389 7.14 -4.74 1.55
N PHE A 390 6.11 -5.56 1.79
CA PHE A 390 6.04 -6.96 1.36
C PHE A 390 4.74 -7.26 0.63
N VAL A 391 4.66 -8.42 -0.03
CA VAL A 391 3.46 -8.91 -0.71
C VAL A 391 2.66 -9.81 0.24
N GLY A 392 1.34 -9.70 0.28
CA GLY A 392 0.50 -10.51 1.17
C GLY A 392 -0.95 -10.08 1.17
N TRP A 393 -1.62 -10.32 2.29
CA TRP A 393 -3.01 -9.93 2.52
C TRP A 393 -3.23 -9.69 4.02
N THR A 394 -4.36 -9.11 4.41
CA THR A 394 -4.66 -8.86 5.83
C THR A 394 -5.89 -9.63 6.28
N LEU A 395 -5.85 -10.25 7.46
CA LEU A 395 -7.04 -10.75 8.13
C LEU A 395 -7.53 -9.71 9.15
N LEU A 396 -8.70 -9.14 8.93
CA LEU A 396 -9.41 -8.30 9.89
C LEU A 396 -10.29 -9.18 10.80
N ARG A 397 -10.28 -8.90 12.10
CA ARG A 397 -11.27 -9.39 13.07
C ARG A 397 -12.04 -8.21 13.65
N VAL A 398 -13.37 -8.32 13.68
CA VAL A 398 -14.26 -7.43 14.44
C VAL A 398 -15.05 -8.25 15.45
N ASP A 399 -14.81 -8.02 16.73
CA ASP A 399 -15.51 -8.64 17.84
C ASP A 399 -15.86 -7.60 18.91
N PRO A 400 -17.08 -7.05 18.88
CA PRO A 400 -17.53 -6.07 19.86
C PRO A 400 -17.65 -6.63 21.29
N ALA A 401 -17.47 -7.94 21.53
CA ALA A 401 -17.37 -8.49 22.88
C ALA A 401 -15.99 -8.26 23.51
N ASP A 402 -14.95 -8.12 22.69
CA ASP A 402 -13.59 -7.75 23.11
C ASP A 402 -13.50 -6.24 23.32
N ARG A 403 -13.92 -5.76 24.49
CA ARG A 403 -13.99 -4.31 24.77
C ARG A 403 -12.64 -3.60 24.75
N ALA A 404 -11.53 -4.33 24.91
CA ALA A 404 -10.19 -3.76 24.91
C ALA A 404 -9.66 -3.56 23.49
N GLN A 405 -9.88 -4.54 22.61
CA GLN A 405 -9.45 -4.50 21.21
C GLN A 405 -10.55 -5.10 20.30
N PRO A 406 -11.67 -4.38 20.10
CA PRO A 406 -12.80 -4.90 19.34
C PRO A 406 -12.51 -5.05 17.85
N VAL A 407 -11.49 -4.36 17.35
CA VAL A 407 -11.02 -4.46 15.97
C VAL A 407 -9.54 -4.81 16.01
N ARG A 408 -9.15 -5.89 15.32
CA ARG A 408 -7.76 -6.35 15.24
C ARG A 408 -7.40 -6.83 13.84
N PHE A 409 -6.11 -6.82 13.53
CA PHE A 409 -5.58 -7.14 12.21
C PHE A 409 -4.42 -8.12 12.30
N GLU A 410 -4.31 -9.04 11.34
CA GLU A 410 -3.09 -9.79 11.05
C GLU A 410 -2.63 -9.46 9.63
N THR A 411 -1.45 -8.87 9.45
CA THR A 411 -0.86 -8.80 8.12
C THR A 411 -0.12 -10.09 7.83
N ARG A 412 -0.47 -10.71 6.71
CA ARG A 412 -0.05 -12.06 6.33
C ARG A 412 0.79 -11.99 5.07
N PRO A 413 2.12 -11.86 5.21
CA PRO A 413 3.01 -11.88 4.06
C PRO A 413 2.97 -13.25 3.37
N ASN A 414 3.14 -13.28 2.06
CA ASN A 414 3.49 -14.50 1.33
C ASN A 414 4.83 -15.02 1.87
N VAL A 415 4.92 -16.30 2.19
CA VAL A 415 6.15 -16.92 2.71
C VAL A 415 6.66 -17.93 1.67
N ASP A 416 7.74 -17.60 0.95
CA ASP A 416 8.39 -18.59 0.07
C ASP A 416 9.35 -19.48 0.88
N ALA A 417 10.03 -18.86 1.84
CA ALA A 417 10.83 -19.54 2.86
C ALA A 417 10.78 -18.72 4.14
N LEU A 418 10.89 -19.39 5.29
CA LEU A 418 11.01 -18.78 6.60
C LEU A 418 12.32 -19.27 7.23
N THR A 419 13.06 -18.36 7.86
CA THR A 419 14.31 -18.64 8.56
C THR A 419 14.18 -18.13 10.00
N LEU A 420 14.65 -18.93 10.96
CA LEU A 420 14.76 -18.56 12.36
C LEU A 420 16.21 -18.77 12.80
N SER A 421 16.87 -17.69 13.18
CA SER A 421 18.29 -17.64 13.51
C SER A 421 18.50 -17.32 14.99
N GLY A 422 19.36 -18.08 15.66
CA GLY A 422 19.68 -17.88 17.07
C GLY A 422 20.71 -18.89 17.57
N PRO A 423 21.04 -18.86 18.87
CA PRO A 423 22.08 -19.72 19.44
C PRO A 423 21.61 -21.19 19.51
N ALA A 424 22.52 -22.13 19.23
CA ALA A 424 22.27 -23.55 19.49
C ALA A 424 22.40 -23.91 20.99
N SER A 425 23.14 -23.11 21.75
CA SER A 425 23.31 -23.31 23.20
C SER A 425 23.56 -21.99 23.93
N LEU A 426 23.17 -21.94 25.21
CA LEU A 426 23.39 -20.80 26.11
C LEU A 426 23.81 -21.30 27.50
N ALA A 427 24.62 -20.55 28.22
CA ALA A 427 24.83 -20.77 29.65
C ALA A 427 23.64 -20.21 30.46
N ARG A 428 23.40 -20.73 31.66
CA ARG A 428 22.35 -20.19 32.53
C ARG A 428 22.57 -18.69 32.81
N GLY A 429 21.53 -17.89 32.60
CA GLY A 429 21.57 -16.43 32.75
C GLY A 429 22.04 -15.67 31.52
N GLU A 430 22.58 -16.37 30.51
CA GLU A 430 23.00 -15.76 29.24
C GLU A 430 21.78 -15.30 28.42
N ARG A 431 21.98 -14.24 27.64
CA ARG A 431 20.98 -13.67 26.74
C ARG A 431 21.54 -13.65 25.33
N ALA A 432 20.69 -13.92 24.35
CA ALA A 432 21.05 -13.83 22.94
C ALA A 432 19.89 -13.29 22.11
N VAL A 433 20.24 -12.67 20.98
CA VAL A 433 19.25 -12.22 20.00
C VAL A 433 18.85 -13.41 19.14
N VAL A 434 17.54 -13.57 18.98
CA VAL A 434 16.92 -14.44 17.98
C VAL A 434 16.24 -13.54 16.96
N SER A 435 16.45 -13.83 15.68
CA SER A 435 15.80 -13.13 14.59
C SER A 435 15.10 -14.11 13.66
N ALA A 436 13.99 -13.67 13.07
CA ALA A 436 13.32 -14.39 12.02
C ALA A 436 13.16 -13.50 10.79
N SER A 437 13.30 -14.11 9.61
CA SER A 437 13.07 -13.46 8.33
C SER A 437 12.38 -14.43 7.38
N LEU A 438 11.53 -13.88 6.51
CA LEU A 438 10.92 -14.61 5.42
C LEU A 438 11.44 -14.09 4.08
N ARG A 439 11.37 -14.93 3.05
CA ARG A 439 11.79 -14.60 1.70
C ARG A 439 10.60 -14.48 0.75
N GLN A 440 10.66 -13.46 -0.11
CA GLN A 440 9.74 -13.21 -1.21
C GLN A 440 10.54 -12.95 -2.50
N GLY A 441 10.73 -13.98 -3.31
CA GLY A 441 11.67 -13.93 -4.43
C GLY A 441 13.10 -13.62 -3.95
N THR A 442 13.57 -12.40 -4.24
CA THR A 442 14.89 -11.89 -3.83
C THR A 442 14.85 -10.98 -2.60
N ARG A 443 13.67 -10.65 -2.08
CA ARG A 443 13.51 -9.79 -0.90
C ARG A 443 13.54 -10.62 0.38
N ASP A 444 14.33 -10.18 1.35
CA ASP A 444 14.27 -10.62 2.74
C ASP A 444 13.39 -9.66 3.54
N VAL A 445 12.35 -10.18 4.18
CA VAL A 445 11.40 -9.43 4.99
C VAL A 445 11.59 -9.84 6.45
N PRO A 446 11.91 -8.92 7.36
CA PRO A 446 12.04 -9.24 8.78
C PRO A 446 10.69 -9.63 9.36
N VAL A 447 10.67 -10.64 10.23
CA VAL A 447 9.47 -10.99 11.03
C VAL A 447 9.42 -10.06 12.24
N SER A 448 9.04 -8.82 11.97
CA SER A 448 8.80 -7.74 12.94
C SER A 448 7.60 -6.94 12.45
N TYR A 449 7.07 -6.04 13.29
CA TYR A 449 6.02 -5.12 12.86
C TYR A 449 6.37 -4.50 11.49
N PRO A 450 5.44 -4.47 10.52
CA PRO A 450 4.03 -4.83 10.66
C PRO A 450 3.69 -6.31 10.41
N VAL A 451 4.66 -7.19 10.13
CA VAL A 451 4.41 -8.64 9.92
C VAL A 451 3.78 -9.26 11.17
N SER A 452 2.65 -9.94 10.99
CA SER A 452 2.05 -10.77 12.04
C SER A 452 2.70 -12.15 12.09
N ALA A 453 2.98 -12.61 13.30
CA ALA A 453 3.57 -13.91 13.58
C ALA A 453 2.90 -14.53 14.81
N ASP A 454 3.07 -15.84 14.98
CA ASP A 454 2.69 -16.58 16.17
C ASP A 454 3.93 -17.26 16.75
N TRP A 455 4.38 -16.79 17.91
CA TRP A 455 5.57 -17.28 18.59
C TRP A 455 5.17 -18.26 19.69
N ALA A 456 5.86 -19.40 19.73
CA ALA A 456 5.68 -20.38 20.80
C ALA A 456 7.03 -20.78 21.39
N VAL A 457 7.10 -20.81 22.72
CA VAL A 457 8.32 -21.15 23.46
C VAL A 457 8.06 -22.24 24.49
N SER A 458 9.01 -23.16 24.63
CA SER A 458 9.01 -24.15 25.71
C SER A 458 9.36 -23.46 27.02
N TRP A 459 8.32 -23.09 27.78
CA TRP A 459 8.45 -22.36 29.03
C TRP A 459 9.25 -23.13 30.10
N GLY A 460 9.97 -22.38 30.95
CA GLY A 460 10.67 -22.91 32.12
C GLY A 460 12.18 -23.17 31.92
N VAL A 461 12.63 -23.36 30.68
CA VAL A 461 14.07 -23.46 30.33
C VAL A 461 14.61 -22.12 29.82
N VAL A 462 13.80 -21.43 29.00
CA VAL A 462 14.10 -20.10 28.46
C VAL A 462 12.86 -19.19 28.60
N SER A 463 13.07 -17.88 28.49
CA SER A 463 12.02 -16.89 28.20
C SER A 463 12.40 -16.13 26.93
N PHE A 464 11.41 -15.75 26.13
CA PHE A 464 11.61 -15.00 24.89
C PHE A 464 10.78 -13.72 24.92
N ASP A 465 11.40 -12.59 24.66
CA ASP A 465 10.74 -11.32 24.40
C ASP A 465 10.76 -11.04 22.90
N GLN A 466 9.60 -11.15 22.26
CA GLN A 466 9.46 -10.94 20.82
C GLN A 466 9.66 -9.50 20.36
N ALA A 467 9.40 -8.52 21.24
CA ALA A 467 9.53 -7.12 20.88
C ALA A 467 11.00 -6.74 20.72
N SER A 468 11.87 -7.30 21.57
CA SER A 468 13.31 -7.11 21.50
C SER A 468 14.06 -8.23 20.78
N GLY A 469 13.39 -9.36 20.49
CA GLY A 469 14.01 -10.57 19.97
C GLY A 469 14.96 -11.25 20.97
N VAL A 470 14.89 -10.93 22.26
CA VAL A 470 15.85 -11.42 23.27
C VAL A 470 15.37 -12.74 23.88
N LEU A 471 16.19 -13.78 23.71
CA LEU A 471 16.05 -15.05 24.40
C LEU A 471 16.93 -15.07 25.65
N THR A 472 16.36 -15.39 26.81
CA THR A 472 17.07 -15.50 28.09
C THR A 472 17.06 -16.94 28.60
N ALA A 473 18.23 -17.48 28.91
CA ALA A 473 18.38 -18.82 29.48
C ALA A 473 18.11 -18.82 30.99
N LEU A 474 17.13 -19.60 31.44
CA LEU A 474 16.66 -19.59 32.84
C LEU A 474 17.17 -20.79 33.65
N ARG A 475 17.09 -22.00 33.07
CA ARG A 475 17.42 -23.26 33.74
C ARG A 475 18.05 -24.25 32.76
N PRO A 476 18.94 -25.16 33.21
CA PRO A 476 19.50 -26.19 32.36
C PRO A 476 18.40 -27.07 31.74
N GLY A 477 18.55 -27.40 30.46
CA GLY A 477 17.57 -28.17 29.72
C GLY A 477 17.58 -27.86 28.23
N VAL A 478 16.61 -28.44 27.50
CA VAL A 478 16.42 -28.19 26.08
C VAL A 478 15.10 -27.43 25.90
N ALA A 479 15.17 -26.28 25.23
CA ALA A 479 14.01 -25.48 24.86
C ALA A 479 13.81 -25.51 23.35
N ARG A 480 12.55 -25.46 22.91
CA ARG A 480 12.18 -25.14 21.54
C ARG A 480 11.52 -23.77 21.49
N LEU A 481 11.98 -22.93 20.57
CA LEU A 481 11.32 -21.70 20.15
C LEU A 481 10.84 -21.91 18.71
N SER A 482 9.60 -21.57 18.41
CA SER A 482 9.05 -21.62 17.07
C SER A 482 8.35 -20.33 16.71
N VAL A 483 8.37 -20.00 15.42
CA VAL A 483 7.64 -18.88 14.85
C VAL A 483 6.82 -19.38 13.66
N THR A 484 5.56 -18.98 13.61
CA THR A 484 4.68 -19.24 12.48
C THR A 484 4.30 -17.93 11.81
N VAL A 485 4.51 -17.84 10.50
CA VAL A 485 4.09 -16.70 9.68
C VAL A 485 3.23 -17.21 8.54
N ASN A 486 2.00 -16.73 8.46
CA ASN A 486 1.03 -17.11 7.41
C ASN A 486 0.96 -18.64 7.17
N GLY A 487 0.91 -19.42 8.26
CA GLY A 487 0.81 -20.89 8.22
C GLY A 487 2.14 -21.65 8.02
N VAL A 488 3.26 -20.97 7.77
CA VAL A 488 4.59 -21.60 7.68
C VAL A 488 5.31 -21.49 9.01
N THR A 489 5.78 -22.61 9.56
CA THR A 489 6.45 -22.67 10.87
C THR A 489 7.92 -23.00 10.73
N GLN A 490 8.77 -22.32 11.51
CA GLN A 490 10.16 -22.70 11.75
C GLN A 490 10.44 -22.85 13.24
N SER A 491 11.47 -23.62 13.59
CA SER A 491 11.83 -23.89 14.98
C SER A 491 13.33 -23.85 15.20
N LEU A 492 13.74 -23.31 16.34
CA LEU A 492 15.08 -23.32 16.88
C LEU A 492 15.08 -24.15 18.16
N VAL A 493 16.04 -25.07 18.28
CA VAL A 493 16.28 -25.84 19.50
C VAL A 493 17.50 -25.26 20.20
N VAL A 494 17.35 -24.90 21.47
CA VAL A 494 18.39 -24.27 22.28
C VAL A 494 18.67 -25.14 23.50
N THR A 495 19.94 -25.49 23.70
CA THR A 495 20.38 -26.21 24.90
C THR A 495 20.91 -25.23 25.93
N VAL A 496 20.27 -25.15 27.10
CA VAL A 496 20.76 -24.37 28.24
C VAL A 496 21.67 -25.23 29.10
N ARG A 497 22.92 -24.78 29.24
CA ARG A 497 23.97 -25.42 30.04
C ARG A 497 23.96 -24.88 31.48
N GLY A 498 24.48 -25.70 32.39
CA GLY A 498 24.60 -25.47 33.84
C GLY A 498 25.21 -24.12 34.20
#